data_AF-A0A6V8D0I6-F1
#
_entry.id   AF-A0A6V8D0I6-F1
#
_cell.length_a   1.000
_cell.length_b   1.000
_cell.length_c   1.000
_cell.angle_alpha   90.00
_cell.angle_beta   90.00
_cell.angle_gamma   90.00
#
_symmetry.space_group_name_H-M   'P 1'
#
loop_
_entity.id
_entity.type
_entity.pdbx_description
1 polymer ?
#
loop_
_entity_poly.entity_id
_entity_poly.type
_entity_poly.pdbx_seq_one_letter_code
_entity_poly.pdbx_strand_id
1 'polypeptide(L)'
;FVSYDQNWAYTKFGLIRTLRDHVGVETIIFREVHEPMKVEEEDEGSSDEDLSSLSVADLKERCKAAGLPVGGKKADLIERLSTSGSEEE
;
A
#
# COMPACT_ATOMS: atom_id res chain seq x y z
N PHE A 1 -21.42 3.43 8.01
CA PHE A 1 -20.29 3.86 7.18
C PHE A 1 -19.87 5.24 7.64
N VAL A 2 -18.90 5.33 8.55
CA VAL A 2 -18.22 6.59 8.85
C VAL A 2 -17.28 6.80 7.68
N SER A 3 -17.66 7.64 6.72
CA SER A 3 -16.77 8.08 5.65
C SER A 3 -15.53 8.67 6.31
N TYR A 4 -14.39 8.02 6.12
CA TYR A 4 -13.09 8.52 6.55
C TYR A 4 -12.88 9.89 5.92
N ASP A 5 -13.18 10.95 6.67
CA ASP A 5 -12.89 12.31 6.27
C ASP A 5 -11.37 12.46 6.35
N GLN A 6 -10.72 12.32 5.19
CA GLN A 6 -9.30 12.56 4.98
C GLN A 6 -8.89 13.98 5.41
N ASN A 7 -9.84 14.89 5.65
CA ASN A 7 -9.56 16.18 6.25
C ASN A 7 -9.64 16.12 7.78
N TRP A 8 -8.53 15.72 8.40
CA TRP A 8 -8.32 15.73 9.85
C TRP A 8 -8.78 17.03 10.53
N ALA A 9 -8.69 18.17 9.84
CA ALA A 9 -9.17 19.45 10.33
C ALA A 9 -10.68 19.43 10.64
N TYR A 10 -11.53 18.91 9.75
CA TYR A 10 -12.98 18.86 9.97
C TYR A 10 -13.35 17.90 11.10
N THR A 11 -12.72 16.73 11.16
CA THR A 11 -12.91 15.76 12.24
C THR A 11 -12.54 16.35 13.60
N LYS A 12 -11.40 17.06 13.67
CA LYS A 12 -10.95 17.76 14.88
C LYS A 12 -11.93 18.86 15.29
N PHE A 13 -12.40 19.68 14.34
CA PHE A 13 -13.37 20.75 14.60
C PHE A 13 -14.72 20.21 15.08
N GLY A 14 -15.21 19.12 14.49
CA GLY A 14 -16.43 18.44 14.91
C GLY A 14 -16.33 17.95 16.36
N LEU A 15 -15.22 17.28 16.69
CA LEU A 15 -15.00 16.77 18.05
C LEU A 15 -14.92 17.90 19.09
N ILE A 16 -14.22 19.00 18.78
CA ILE A 16 -14.14 20.18 19.66
C ILE A 16 -15.55 20.71 19.97
N ARG A 17 -16.39 20.84 18.96
CA ARG A 17 -17.75 21.37 19.10
C ARG A 17 -18.61 20.45 19.96
N THR A 18 -18.60 19.15 19.69
CA THR A 18 -19.36 18.17 20.48
C THR A 18 -18.95 18.20 21.96
N LEU A 19 -17.65 18.25 22.25
CA LEU A 19 -17.14 18.30 23.62
C LEU A 19 -17.52 19.61 24.33
N ARG A 20 -17.45 20.75 23.63
CA ARG A 20 -17.92 22.02 24.19
C ARG A 20 -19.42 21.96 24.52
N ASP A 21 -20.23 21.50 23.58
CA ASP A 21 -21.68 21.57 23.66
C ASP A 21 -22.28 20.58 24.69
N HIS A 22 -21.65 19.41 24.87
CA HIS A 22 -22.20 18.34 25.72
C HIS A 22 -21.43 18.13 27.04
N VAL A 23 -20.16 18.55 27.10
CA VAL A 23 -19.30 18.36 28.29
C VAL A 23 -18.98 19.70 28.97
N GLY A 24 -19.17 20.84 28.30
CA GLY A 24 -18.99 22.18 28.90
C GLY A 24 -17.52 22.56 29.15
N VAL A 25 -16.58 21.98 28.39
CA VAL A 25 -15.15 22.23 28.56
C VAL A 25 -14.69 23.49 27.80
N GLU A 26 -13.91 24.34 28.47
CA GLU A 26 -13.42 25.61 27.91
C GLU A 26 -12.15 25.43 27.06
N THR A 27 -11.23 24.56 27.51
CA THR A 27 -9.93 24.32 26.84
C THR A 27 -9.74 22.83 26.52
N ILE A 28 -9.40 22.53 25.27
CA ILE A 28 -9.16 21.16 24.78
C ILE A 28 -7.75 21.10 24.19
N ILE A 29 -6.90 20.25 24.78
CA ILE A 29 -5.54 19.98 24.28
C ILE A 29 -5.54 18.61 23.64
N PHE A 30 -5.23 18.58 22.34
CA PHE A 30 -5.04 17.33 21.61
C PHE A 30 -3.63 16.83 21.85
N ARG A 31 -3.51 15.78 22.65
CA ARG A 31 -2.25 15.05 22.79
C ARG A 31 -2.25 13.93 21.77
N GLU A 32 -1.22 13.91 20.94
CA GLU A 32 -0.97 12.77 20.06
C GLU A 32 -0.38 11.64 20.93
N VAL A 33 -1.18 10.61 21.18
CA VAL A 33 -0.84 9.48 22.07
C VAL A 33 -0.53 8.20 21.27
N HIS A 34 -0.83 8.20 19.97
CA HIS A 34 -0.45 7.13 19.06
C HIS A 34 0.54 7.66 18.05
N GLU A 35 1.56 6.87 17.76
CA GLU A 35 2.38 7.09 16.58
C GLU A 35 1.46 7.08 15.35
N PRO A 36 1.67 7.99 14.38
CA PRO A 36 0.89 7.98 13.17
C PRO A 36 1.01 6.58 12.57
N MET A 37 -0.13 5.94 12.32
CA MET A 37 -0.18 4.68 11.61
C MET A 37 0.57 4.93 10.29
N LYS A 38 1.80 4.40 10.18
CA LYS A 38 2.42 4.28 8.88
C LYS A 38 1.42 3.45 8.09
N VAL A 39 0.91 4.01 7.02
CA VAL A 39 0.46 3.18 5.91
C VAL A 39 1.74 2.54 5.40
N GLU A 40 2.17 1.48 6.08
CA GLU A 40 2.95 0.46 5.41
C GLU A 40 1.98 -0.02 4.35
N GLU A 41 2.29 0.26 3.08
CA GLU A 41 1.67 -0.48 2.00
C GLU A 41 1.74 -1.94 2.42
N GLU A 42 0.59 -2.61 2.43
CA GLU A 42 0.45 -4.01 2.80
C GLU A 42 1.40 -4.82 1.90
N ASP A 43 2.64 -5.03 2.36
CA ASP A 43 3.56 -6.03 1.84
C ASP A 43 3.15 -7.35 2.49
N GLU A 44 1.93 -7.79 2.17
CA GLU A 44 1.42 -9.12 2.49
C GLU A 44 1.47 -9.99 1.23
N GLY A 45 2.70 -10.33 0.83
CA GLY A 45 3.03 -11.63 0.26
C GLY A 45 2.34 -12.07 -1.04
N SER A 46 3.03 -11.87 -2.15
CA SER A 46 3.41 -12.96 -3.07
C SER A 46 4.47 -12.42 -4.01
N SER A 47 5.49 -13.21 -4.34
CA SER A 47 6.51 -12.87 -5.35
C SER A 47 5.95 -12.51 -6.74
N ASP A 48 4.63 -12.61 -6.94
CA ASP A 48 3.87 -12.15 -8.10
C ASP A 48 3.62 -10.63 -8.14
N GLU A 49 3.42 -9.97 -6.99
CA GLU A 49 3.07 -8.54 -6.95
C GLU A 49 4.27 -7.67 -7.35
N ASP A 50 5.48 -8.04 -6.92
CA ASP A 50 6.74 -7.40 -7.31
C ASP A 50 6.98 -7.46 -8.82
N LEU A 51 6.70 -8.61 -9.46
CA LEU A 51 6.88 -8.78 -10.90
C LEU A 51 5.90 -7.91 -11.71
N SER A 52 4.69 -7.70 -11.19
CA SER A 52 3.68 -6.85 -11.82
C SER A 52 4.05 -5.36 -11.82
N SER A 53 4.81 -4.91 -10.81
CA SER A 53 5.28 -3.53 -10.64
C SER A 53 6.52 -3.21 -11.49
N LEU A 54 7.36 -4.21 -11.78
CA LEU A 54 8.57 -4.04 -12.60
C LEU A 54 8.27 -3.63 -14.06
N SER A 55 9.23 -2.94 -14.69
CA SER A 55 9.07 -2.51 -16.08
C SER A 55 9.22 -3.68 -17.04
N VAL A 56 8.71 -3.54 -18.28
CA VAL A 56 8.90 -4.56 -19.33
C VAL A 56 10.38 -4.78 -19.65
N ALA A 57 11.24 -3.79 -19.42
CA ALA A 57 12.68 -3.93 -19.60
C ALA A 57 13.29 -4.87 -18.55
N ASP A 58 12.96 -4.64 -17.28
CA ASP A 58 13.45 -5.45 -16.15
C ASP A 58 12.94 -6.90 -16.24
N LEU A 59 11.68 -7.09 -16.64
CA LEU A 59 11.09 -8.41 -16.87
C LEU A 59 11.79 -9.18 -18.00
N LYS A 60 12.18 -8.48 -19.08
CA LYS A 60 12.93 -9.12 -20.18
C LYS A 60 14.35 -9.46 -19.78
N GLU A 61 14.99 -8.64 -18.95
CA GLU A 61 16.32 -8.93 -18.42
C GLU A 61 16.30 -10.17 -17.53
N ARG A 62 15.31 -10.26 -16.63
CA ARG A 62 15.10 -11.46 -15.80
C ARG A 62 14.79 -12.70 -16.62
N CYS A 63 13.92 -12.61 -17.63
CA CYS A 63 13.67 -13.73 -18.55
C CYS A 63 14.95 -14.15 -19.28
N LYS A 64 15.77 -13.20 -19.73
CA LYS A 64 17.05 -13.50 -20.39
C LYS A 64 18.05 -14.14 -19.45
N ALA A 65 18.14 -13.67 -18.20
CA ALA A 65 18.99 -14.25 -17.16
C ALA A 65 18.57 -15.70 -16.82
N ALA A 66 17.26 -15.95 -16.77
CA ALA A 66 16.68 -17.28 -16.59
C ALA A 66 16.69 -18.16 -17.88
N GLY A 67 17.26 -17.68 -18.99
CA GLY A 67 17.30 -18.42 -20.26
C GLY A 67 15.94 -18.61 -20.96
N LEU A 68 14.92 -17.88 -20.53
CA LEU A 68 13.55 -17.94 -21.04
C LEU A 68 13.36 -17.01 -22.25
N PRO A 69 12.40 -17.33 -23.15
CA PRO A 69 12.10 -16.46 -24.29
C PRO A 69 11.59 -15.10 -23.82
N VAL A 70 12.13 -14.01 -24.39
CA VAL A 70 11.79 -12.61 -24.05
C VAL A 70 10.63 -12.03 -24.88
N GLY A 71 9.87 -12.89 -25.56
CA GLY A 71 8.73 -12.53 -26.41
C GLY A 71 7.39 -12.74 -25.70
N GLY A 72 6.46 -11.79 -25.88
CA GLY A 72 5.11 -11.81 -25.31
C GLY A 72 4.66 -10.44 -24.79
N LYS A 73 3.45 -10.38 -24.21
CA LYS A 73 2.98 -9.20 -23.47
C LYS A 73 3.61 -9.21 -22.06
N LYS A 74 3.50 -8.09 -21.34
CA LYS A 74 4.01 -7.95 -19.97
C LYS A 74 3.50 -9.08 -19.06
N ALA A 75 2.21 -9.41 -19.14
CA ALA A 75 1.60 -10.49 -18.35
C ALA A 75 2.23 -11.86 -18.62
N ASP A 76 2.47 -12.21 -19.89
CA ASP A 76 3.10 -13.48 -20.25
C ASP A 76 4.53 -13.60 -19.70
N LEU A 77 5.27 -12.49 -19.61
CA LEU A 77 6.61 -12.45 -19.03
C LEU A 77 6.57 -12.65 -17.51
N ILE A 78 5.56 -12.08 -16.83
CA ILE A 78 5.37 -12.20 -15.39
C ILE A 78 5.00 -13.64 -15.02
N GLU A 79 4.00 -14.22 -15.69
CA GLU A 79 3.56 -15.60 -15.46
C GLU A 79 4.69 -16.60 -15.71
N ARG A 80 5.51 -16.37 -16.76
CA ARG A 80 6.66 -17.21 -17.06
C ARG A 80 7.75 -17.12 -16.00
N LEU A 81 7.96 -15.94 -15.41
CA LEU A 81 8.93 -15.72 -14.34
C LEU A 81 8.43 -16.21 -12.97
N SER A 82 7.13 -16.08 -12.69
CA SER A 82 6.55 -16.57 -11.44
C SER A 82 6.50 -18.10 -11.41
N THR A 83 6.15 -18.75 -12.53
CA THR A 83 6.17 -20.22 -12.61
C THR A 83 7.58 -20.80 -12.59
N SER A 84 8.59 -20.11 -13.14
CA SER A 84 9.98 -20.60 -13.16
C SER A 84 10.75 -20.23 -11.89
N GLY A 85 10.43 -19.09 -11.26
CA GLY A 85 11.08 -18.62 -10.05
C GLY A 85 10.74 -19.42 -8.78
N SER A 86 9.74 -20.30 -8.85
CA SER A 86 9.35 -21.19 -7.74
C SER A 86 10.06 -22.54 -7.71
N GLU A 87 10.88 -22.90 -8.72
CA GLU A 87 11.45 -24.25 -8.89
C GLU A 87 12.98 -24.34 -8.83
N GLU A 88 13.68 -23.32 -8.32
CA GLU A 88 15.12 -23.38 -8.04
C GLU A 88 15.43 -23.16 -6.54
N GLU A 89 15.52 -24.26 -5.79
CA GLU A 89 16.42 -24.43 -4.62
C GLU A 89 17.60 -25.35 -5.00
#